data_AF-A0A415D7U4-F1
#
_entry.id   AF-A0A415D7U4-F1
#
_cell.length_a   1.000
_cell.length_b   1.000
_cell.length_c   1.000
_cell.angle_alpha   90.00
_cell.angle_beta   90.00
_cell.angle_gamma   90.00
#
_symmetry.space_group_name_H-M   'P 1'
#
loop_
_entity.id
_entity.type
_entity.pdbx_description
1 polymer ?
#
loop_
_entity_poly.entity_id
_entity_poly.type
_entity_poly.pdbx_seq_one_letter_code
_entity_poly.pdbx_strand_id
1 'polypeptide(L)' 'MSLYAEYSQTFFYASGAVDNTFTGSLRYTGDSDFISTKHKGHGLGTQSVKIITEKYHGVCRLESGDGMFYASVTCQRK' A
#
# COMPACT_ATOMS: atom_id res chain seq x y z
N MET A 1 2.86 -8.28 9.42
CA MET A 1 1.75 -8.54 8.48
C MET A 1 0.50 -8.71 9.31
N SER A 2 -0.45 -7.78 9.18
CA SER A 2 -1.73 -7.81 9.88
C SER A 2 -2.86 -7.79 8.85
N LEU A 3 -3.85 -8.65 9.01
CA LEU A 3 -5.05 -8.71 8.18
C LEU A 3 -6.26 -8.46 9.07
N TYR A 4 -7.10 -7.50 8.69
CA TYR A 4 -8.30 -7.13 9.43
C TYR A 4 -9.50 -7.11 8.48
N ALA A 5 -10.61 -7.71 8.90
CA ALA A 5 -11.83 -7.76 8.14
C ALA A 5 -12.98 -7.25 9.00
N GLU A 6 -13.67 -6.21 8.52
CA GLU A 6 -14.84 -5.65 9.18
C GLU A 6 -16.10 -5.93 8.36
N TYR A 7 -17.18 -6.22 9.05
CA TYR A 7 -18.51 -6.36 8.48
C TYR A 7 -19.40 -5.23 8.96
N SER A 8 -19.83 -4.38 8.03
CA SER A 8 -20.96 -3.48 8.23
C SER A 8 -22.18 -4.12 7.57
N GLN A 9 -23.40 -3.85 8.05
CA GLN A 9 -24.68 -4.52 7.70
C GLN A 9 -25.04 -4.53 6.19
N THR A 10 -24.17 -4.03 5.30
CA THR A 10 -24.31 -4.07 3.83
C THR A 10 -22.98 -4.26 3.08
N PHE A 11 -21.81 -4.19 3.74
CA PHE A 11 -20.50 -4.19 3.09
C PHE A 11 -19.44 -4.97 3.87
N PHE A 12 -18.60 -5.73 3.15
CA PHE A 12 -17.42 -6.37 3.72
C PHE A 12 -16.17 -5.58 3.33
N TYR A 13 -15.39 -5.18 4.31
CA TYR A 13 -14.10 -4.53 4.09
C TYR A 13 -12.97 -5.48 4.49
N ALA A 14 -11.97 -5.61 3.61
CA ALA A 14 -10.73 -6.29 3.91
C ALA A 14 -9.59 -5.27 3.91
N SER A 15 -8.86 -5.21 5.02
CA SER A 15 -7.67 -4.37 5.18
C SER A 15 -6.45 -5.23 5.47
N GLY A 16 -5.34 -4.95 4.79
CA GLY A 16 -4.06 -5.61 5.02
C GLY A 16 -2.94 -4.58 5.17
N ALA A 17 -2.06 -4.79 6.16
CA ALA A 17 -0.91 -3.93 6.42
C ALA A 17 0.41 -4.71 6.51
N VAL A 18 1.45 -4.15 5.92
CA VAL A 18 2.83 -4.62 5.99
C VAL A 18 3.73 -3.50 6.50
N ASP A 19 4.48 -3.80 7.55
CA ASP A 19 5.46 -2.90 8.13
C ASP A 19 6.85 -3.49 7.88
N ASN A 20 7.78 -2.68 7.40
CA ASN A 20 9.14 -3.11 7.10
C ASN A 20 10.14 -2.07 7.59
N THR A 21 11.24 -2.51 8.21
CA THR A 21 12.30 -1.59 8.66
C THR A 21 12.84 -0.79 7.48
N PHE A 22 12.80 0.53 7.62
CA PHE A 22 13.19 1.50 6.60
C PHE A 22 13.61 2.81 7.23
N THR A 23 14.88 3.15 7.11
CA THR A 23 15.47 4.38 7.69
C THR A 23 15.61 5.52 6.67
N GLY A 24 14.97 5.40 5.51
CA GLY A 24 15.02 6.40 4.44
C GLY A 24 13.80 7.32 4.45
N SER A 25 13.74 8.20 3.44
CA SER A 25 12.53 8.94 3.10
C SER A 25 11.86 8.35 1.86
N LEU A 26 10.53 8.39 1.82
CA LEU A 26 9.80 8.03 0.59
C LEU A 26 10.21 8.97 -0.53
N ARG A 27 10.47 8.40 -1.71
CA ARG A 27 10.79 9.14 -2.92
C ARG A 27 9.70 8.89 -3.95
N TYR A 28 9.32 9.96 -4.63
CA TYR A 28 8.32 9.93 -5.69
C TYR A 28 8.95 10.48 -6.97
N THR A 29 8.49 10.00 -8.12
CA THR A 29 8.76 10.67 -9.39
C THR A 29 7.94 11.97 -9.48
N GLY A 30 8.26 12.81 -10.47
CA GLY A 30 7.47 14.01 -10.76
C GLY A 30 5.99 13.72 -11.02
N ASP A 31 5.68 12.51 -11.47
CA ASP A 31 4.31 12.01 -11.73
C ASP A 31 3.65 11.37 -10.50
N SER A 32 4.22 11.56 -9.30
CA SER A 32 3.72 11.03 -8.02
C SER A 32 3.78 9.50 -7.87
N ASP A 33 4.57 8.80 -8.70
CA ASP A 33 4.78 7.36 -8.54
C ASP A 33 5.90 7.06 -7.55
N PHE A 34 5.64 6.11 -6.65
CA PHE A 34 6.58 5.73 -5.62
C PHE A 34 7.80 4.97 -6.17
N ILE A 35 8.99 5.34 -5.72
CA ILE A 35 10.26 4.70 -6.09
C ILE A 35 10.65 3.70 -4.99
N SER A 36 10.30 2.43 -5.20
CA SER A 36 10.51 1.34 -4.22
C SER A 36 11.71 0.42 -4.50
N THR A 37 12.70 0.85 -5.30
CA THR A 37 13.85 0.03 -5.70
C THR A 37 15.16 0.46 -5.06
N LYS A 38 16.02 -0.53 -4.78
CA LYS A 38 17.45 -0.30 -4.44
C LYS A 38 18.28 0.13 -5.65
N HIS A 39 17.81 -0.19 -6.86
CA HIS A 39 18.44 0.13 -8.14
C HIS A 39 17.56 1.10 -8.95
N LYS A 40 18.04 1.66 -10.07
CA LYS A 40 17.23 2.57 -10.89
C LYS A 40 15.95 1.89 -11.39
N GLY A 41 14.79 2.54 -11.26
CA GLY A 41 13.49 2.07 -11.77
C GLY A 41 12.34 2.23 -10.78
N HIS A 42 11.14 1.83 -11.18
CA HIS A 42 9.98 1.71 -10.29
C HIS A 42 9.92 0.27 -9.78
N GLY A 43 9.75 0.08 -8.48
CA GLY A 43 9.69 -1.27 -7.92
C GLY A 43 8.32 -1.86 -8.19
N LEU A 44 8.32 -3.05 -8.79
CA LEU A 44 7.08 -3.70 -9.25
C LEU A 44 6.13 -3.99 -8.09
N GLY A 45 6.64 -4.30 -6.90
CA GLY A 45 5.82 -4.71 -5.75
C GLY A 45 4.74 -3.69 -5.37
N THR A 46 5.13 -2.45 -5.07
CA THR A 46 4.18 -1.39 -4.66
C THR A 46 3.27 -0.97 -5.80
N GLN A 47 3.77 -0.97 -7.04
CA GLN A 47 2.97 -0.62 -8.21
C GLN A 47 1.90 -1.68 -8.51
N SER A 48 2.25 -2.97 -8.41
CA SER A 48 1.28 -4.07 -8.54
C SER A 48 0.20 -3.99 -7.47
N VAL A 49 0.57 -3.70 -6.21
CA VAL A 49 -0.41 -3.51 -5.13
C VAL A 49 -1.36 -2.37 -5.46
N LYS A 50 -0.86 -1.20 -5.88
CA LYS A 50 -1.69 -0.06 -6.29
C LYS A 50 -2.69 -0.43 -7.39
N ILE A 51 -2.21 -1.04 -8.49
CA ILE A 51 -3.05 -1.44 -9.63
C ILE A 51 -4.13 -2.44 -9.22
N ILE A 52 -3.77 -3.46 -8.43
CA ILE A 52 -4.73 -4.48 -7.97
C ILE A 52 -5.76 -3.83 -7.06
N THR A 53 -5.34 -3.01 -6.10
CA THR A 53 -6.24 -2.32 -5.20
C THR A 53 -7.20 -1.39 -5.94
N GLU A 54 -6.72 -0.60 -6.91
CA GLU A 54 -7.54 0.25 -7.78
C GLU A 54 -8.56 -0.57 -8.60
N LYS A 55 -8.16 -1.72 -9.16
CA LYS A 55 -9.05 -2.63 -9.90
C LYS A 55 -10.25 -3.09 -9.06
N TYR A 56 -10.06 -3.25 -7.75
CA TYR A 56 -11.12 -3.63 -6.81
C TYR A 56 -11.76 -2.43 -6.10
N HIS A 57 -11.57 -1.21 -6.62
CA HIS A 57 -12.07 0.04 -6.04
C HIS A 57 -11.64 0.26 -4.58
N GLY A 58 -10.51 -0.32 -4.20
CA GLY A 58 -9.89 -0.12 -2.90
C GLY A 58 -8.95 1.08 -2.89
N VAL A 59 -8.42 1.36 -1.71
CA VAL A 59 -7.43 2.41 -1.47
C VAL A 59 -6.12 1.79 -1.01
N CYS A 60 -5.00 2.23 -1.59
CA CYS A 60 -3.65 1.87 -1.19
C CYS A 60 -2.96 3.10 -0.61
N ARG A 61 -2.36 2.96 0.58
CA ARG A 61 -1.63 4.02 1.28
C ARG A 61 -0.24 3.53 1.62
N LEU A 62 0.77 4.31 1.23
CA LEU A 62 2.19 4.03 1.45
C LEU A 62 2.78 5.17 2.26
N GLU A 63 3.39 4.86 3.39
CA GLU A 63 3.93 5.84 4.34
C GLU A 63 5.29 5.39 4.88
N SER A 64 6.06 6.33 5.43
CA SER A 64 7.24 6.02 6.23
C SER A 64 7.27 6.88 7.48
N GLY A 65 7.61 6.28 8.60
CA GLY A 65 7.75 6.95 9.90
C GLY A 65 8.41 6.01 10.90
N ASP A 66 9.05 6.57 11.92
CA ASP A 66 9.65 5.81 13.04
C ASP A 66 10.62 4.69 12.60
N GLY A 67 11.37 4.92 11.52
CA GLY A 67 12.31 3.92 10.99
C GLY A 67 11.63 2.73 10.32
N MET A 68 10.36 2.87 9.94
CA MET A 68 9.55 1.86 9.27
C MET A 68 8.88 2.41 8.01
N PHE A 69 8.66 1.51 7.06
CA PHE A 69 7.83 1.69 5.88
C PHE A 69 6.51 0.95 6.12
N TYR A 70 5.41 1.63 5.85
CA TYR A 70 4.05 1.13 6.04
C TYR A 70 3.35 1.05 4.69
N ALA A 71 2.80 -0.11 4.36
CA ALA A 71 1.91 -0.27 3.22
C ALA A 71 0.58 -0.85 3.70
N SER A 72 -0.50 -0.12 3.47
CA SER A 72 -1.86 -0.55 3.83
C SER A 72 -2.78 -0.52 2.63
N VAL A 73 -3.60 -1.56 2.48
CA VAL A 73 -4.67 -1.64 1.48
C VAL A 73 -6.00 -1.77 2.18
N THR A 74 -7.04 -1.16 1.63
CA THR A 74 -8.42 -1.33 2.07
C THR A 74 -9.29 -1.54 0.85
N CYS A 75 -9.99 -2.67 0.77
CA CYS A 75 -10.87 -3.00 -0.34
C CYS A 75 -12.29 -3.26 0.16
N GLN A 76 -13.28 -2.83 -0.62
CA GLN A 76 -14.69 -3.09 -0.36
C GLN A 76 -15.18 -4.21 -1.27
N ARG A 77 -15.74 -5.27 -0.69
CA ARG A 77 -16.47 -6.28 -1.44
C ARG A 77 -17.91 -5.80 -1.63
N LYS A 78 -18.35 -5.68 -2.89
CA LYS A 78 -19.77 -5.53 -3.25
C LYS A 78 -20.53 -6.80 -2.96
#